data_AF-A0A9E0TZP3-F1
#
_entry.id   AF-A0A9E0TZP3-F1
#
_cell.length_a   1.000
_cell.length_b   1.000
_cell.length_c   1.000
_cell.angle_alpha   90.00
_cell.angle_beta   90.00
_cell.angle_gamma   90.00
#
_symmetry.space_group_name_H-M   'P 1'
#
loop_
_entity.id
_entity.type
_entity.pdbx_description
1 polymer ?
#
loop_
_entity_poly.entity_id
_entity_poly.type
_entity_poly.pdbx_seq_one_letter_code
_entity_poly.pdbx_strand_id
1 'polypeptide(L)'
;MDLRKWVGRDKSKAEGKAPDSARPGLESEVVAALRTVFDPEIPVNIYDLGLIYGLEANEATGAVRIRMTLTAPACPVAATFPAKVEEVVRQVAGVREALVELVWEPPWSMGMMSEAARLELGMY
;
A
#
# COMPACT_ATOMS: atom_id res chain seq x y z
N MET A 1 -1.24 44.47 34.49
CA MET A 1 -2.56 43.93 34.87
C MET A 1 -3.55 44.40 33.80
N ASP A 2 -4.12 43.60 32.91
CA ASP A 2 -4.33 42.16 32.94
C ASP A 2 -4.57 41.58 31.55
N LEU A 3 -4.40 40.26 31.51
CA LEU A 3 -4.32 39.34 30.39
C LEU A 3 -5.60 39.27 29.52
N ARG A 4 -5.58 39.84 28.31
CA ARG A 4 -6.51 39.45 27.21
C ARG A 4 -5.84 39.35 25.82
N LYS A 5 -4.56 38.97 25.79
CA LYS A 5 -3.85 38.54 24.57
C LYS A 5 -3.70 37.01 24.57
N TRP A 6 -4.78 36.25 24.39
CA TRP A 6 -4.67 34.79 24.17
C TRP A 6 -5.98 34.13 23.70
N VAL A 7 -6.27 34.14 22.41
CA VAL A 7 -6.90 33.05 21.62
C VAL A 7 -6.51 33.37 20.16
N GLY A 8 -5.69 32.63 19.42
CA GLY A 8 -5.40 31.21 19.49
C GLY A 8 -6.16 30.47 18.38
N ARG A 9 -5.62 30.51 17.15
CA ARG A 9 -5.69 29.46 16.11
C ARG A 9 -7.07 29.20 15.45
N ASP A 10 -7.11 29.27 14.11
CA ASP A 10 -7.51 28.16 13.23
C ASP A 10 -7.29 28.56 11.74
N LYS A 11 -6.25 28.04 11.07
CA LYS A 11 -6.17 26.77 10.30
C LYS A 11 -6.79 26.85 8.90
N SER A 12 -6.03 27.43 7.97
CA SER A 12 -6.05 27.00 6.57
C SER A 12 -5.33 25.66 6.46
N LYS A 13 -6.05 24.56 6.20
CA LYS A 13 -5.58 23.51 5.29
C LYS A 13 -6.79 22.67 4.85
N ALA A 14 -6.92 22.55 3.54
CA ALA A 14 -7.98 21.86 2.84
C ALA A 14 -8.27 20.46 3.42
N GLU A 15 -9.50 20.28 3.89
CA GLU A 15 -10.12 18.97 3.94
C GLU A 15 -10.60 18.64 2.54
N GLY A 16 -10.08 17.55 1.98
CA GLY A 16 -10.44 17.05 0.68
C GLY A 16 -10.04 15.60 0.55
N LYS A 17 -10.95 14.71 0.94
CA LYS A 17 -11.50 13.61 0.13
C LYS A 17 -11.92 12.44 1.02
N ALA A 18 -13.20 12.38 1.36
CA ALA A 18 -13.89 11.10 1.49
C ALA A 18 -14.87 11.03 0.33
N PRO A 19 -14.79 10.04 -0.58
CA PRO A 19 -15.91 9.75 -1.45
C PRO A 19 -16.67 8.53 -0.88
N ASP A 20 -17.93 8.80 -0.58
CA ASP A 20 -19.10 7.94 -0.77
C ASP A 20 -18.92 6.42 -0.89
N SER A 21 -19.61 5.75 0.02
CA SER A 21 -19.87 4.32 0.05
C SER A 21 -20.89 3.92 -1.03
N ALA A 22 -20.52 2.95 -1.89
CA ALA A 22 -21.41 1.91 -2.47
C ALA A 22 -20.73 1.02 -3.52
N ARG A 23 -19.56 1.38 -4.05
CA ARG A 23 -18.72 0.49 -4.87
C ARG A 23 -17.30 0.49 -4.31
N PRO A 24 -16.58 -0.64 -4.31
CA PRO A 24 -15.15 -0.61 -4.03
C PRO A 24 -14.53 0.41 -5.00
N GLY A 25 -13.82 1.41 -4.48
CA GLY A 25 -13.07 2.32 -5.34
C GLY A 25 -11.97 1.57 -6.07
N LEU A 26 -11.39 2.15 -7.12
CA LEU A 26 -10.27 1.55 -7.85
C LEU A 26 -9.15 1.07 -6.90
N GLU A 27 -8.87 1.88 -5.88
CA GLU A 27 -7.90 1.55 -4.83
C GLU A 27 -8.25 0.24 -4.11
N SER A 28 -9.52 0.04 -3.74
CA SER A 28 -9.98 -1.18 -3.06
C SER A 28 -9.87 -2.42 -3.95
N GLU A 29 -10.16 -2.29 -5.24
CA GLU A 29 -9.99 -3.38 -6.20
C GLU A 29 -8.51 -3.73 -6.40
N VAL A 30 -7.64 -2.72 -6.44
CA VAL A 30 -6.19 -2.92 -6.50
C VAL A 30 -5.68 -3.60 -5.22
N VAL A 31 -6.14 -3.19 -4.04
CA VAL A 31 -5.79 -3.86 -2.78
C VAL A 31 -6.24 -5.33 -2.79
N ALA A 32 -7.44 -5.62 -3.29
CA ALA A 32 -7.92 -6.99 -3.41
C ALA A 32 -7.02 -7.81 -4.36
N ALA A 33 -6.59 -7.24 -5.48
CA ALA A 33 -5.64 -7.88 -6.40
C ALA A 33 -4.27 -8.12 -5.75
N LEU A 34 -3.73 -7.15 -5.00
CA LEU A 34 -2.47 -7.29 -4.27
C LEU A 34 -2.53 -8.41 -3.23
N ARG A 35 -3.68 -8.63 -2.58
CA ARG A 35 -3.91 -9.75 -1.64
C ARG A 35 -3.89 -11.13 -2.29
N THR A 36 -4.01 -11.22 -3.61
CA THR A 36 -3.86 -12.49 -4.35
C THR A 36 -2.41 -12.84 -4.66
N VAL A 37 -1.49 -11.89 -4.47
CA VAL A 37 -0.07 -12.09 -4.68
C VAL A 37 0.58 -12.50 -3.36
N PHE A 38 1.23 -13.65 -3.37
CA PHE A 38 1.92 -14.23 -2.22
C PHE A 38 3.43 -14.10 -2.38
N ASP A 39 4.12 -13.90 -1.26
CA ASP A 39 5.58 -13.95 -1.25
C ASP A 39 6.05 -15.40 -1.45
N PRO A 40 7.09 -15.65 -2.27
CA PRO A 40 7.58 -17.00 -2.54
C PRO A 40 8.36 -17.62 -1.37
N GLU A 41 8.85 -16.82 -0.43
CA GLU A 41 9.60 -17.28 0.74
C GLU A 41 8.69 -17.42 1.96
N ILE A 42 7.72 -16.52 2.13
CA ILE A 42 6.74 -16.52 3.22
C ILE A 42 5.34 -16.71 2.62
N PRO A 43 4.58 -17.78 2.96
CA PRO A 43 3.29 -18.10 2.34
C PRO A 43 2.13 -17.19 2.83
N VAL A 44 2.35 -15.89 2.85
CA VAL A 44 1.41 -14.83 3.23
C VAL A 44 1.37 -13.80 2.11
N ASN A 45 0.24 -13.12 1.94
CA ASN A 45 0.09 -12.14 0.88
C ASN A 45 0.91 -10.87 1.16
N ILE A 46 1.39 -10.24 0.08
CA ILE A 46 2.31 -9.10 0.15
C ILE A 46 1.70 -7.87 0.85
N TYR A 47 0.37 -7.75 0.84
CA TYR A 47 -0.34 -6.66 1.49
C TYR A 47 -0.34 -6.85 3.01
N ASP A 48 -0.77 -8.01 3.50
CA ASP A 48 -0.87 -8.32 4.92
C ASP A 48 0.50 -8.55 5.57
N LEU A 49 1.52 -8.93 4.78
CA LEU A 49 2.93 -8.92 5.19
C LEU A 49 3.49 -7.51 5.41
N GLY A 50 2.82 -6.47 4.93
CA GLY A 50 3.31 -5.10 5.01
C GLY A 50 4.43 -4.80 4.04
N LEU A 51 4.50 -5.48 2.89
CA LEU A 51 5.47 -5.18 1.83
C LEU A 51 5.05 -3.98 0.98
N ILE A 52 3.78 -3.57 1.05
CA ILE A 52 3.26 -2.40 0.34
C ILE A 52 3.38 -1.17 1.24
N TYR A 53 4.27 -0.25 0.88
CA TYR A 53 4.51 1.00 1.63
C TYR A 53 3.62 2.15 1.18
N GLY A 54 3.15 2.11 -0.06
CA GLY A 54 2.24 3.11 -0.58
C GLY A 54 1.49 2.62 -1.80
N LEU A 55 0.22 2.99 -1.87
CA LEU A 55 -0.67 2.76 -3.00
C LEU A 55 -1.34 4.09 -3.34
N GLU A 56 -1.16 4.54 -4.57
CA GLU A 56 -1.83 5.72 -5.11
C GLU A 56 -2.60 5.30 -6.35
N ALA A 57 -3.94 5.31 -6.26
CA ALA A 57 -4.82 4.99 -7.36
C ALA A 57 -5.57 6.25 -7.82
N ASN A 58 -5.36 6.66 -9.06
CA ASN A 58 -6.08 7.77 -9.66
C ASN A 58 -7.29 7.25 -10.46
N GLU A 59 -8.48 7.36 -9.88
CA GLU A 59 -9.73 6.90 -10.50
C GLU A 59 -10.08 7.61 -11.80
N ALA A 60 -9.67 8.88 -11.97
CA ALA A 60 -10.00 9.65 -13.17
C ALA A 60 -9.14 9.22 -14.38
N THR A 61 -7.87 8.90 -14.14
CA THR A 61 -6.93 8.50 -15.21
C THR A 61 -6.82 6.99 -15.36
N GLY A 62 -7.07 6.22 -14.30
CA GLY A 62 -6.77 4.79 -14.19
C GLY A 62 -5.30 4.51 -13.92
N ALA A 63 -4.51 5.51 -13.52
CA ALA A 63 -3.10 5.34 -13.20
C ALA A 63 -2.92 4.86 -11.75
N VAL A 64 -2.16 3.79 -11.57
CA VAL A 64 -1.85 3.19 -10.27
C VAL A 64 -0.35 3.22 -10.05
N ARG A 65 0.07 3.75 -8.90
CA ARG A 65 1.46 3.73 -8.45
C ARG A 65 1.55 2.99 -7.13
N ILE A 66 2.45 2.02 -7.07
CA ILE A 66 2.68 1.20 -5.90
C ILE A 66 4.15 1.34 -5.52
N ARG A 67 4.41 1.64 -4.25
CA ARG A 67 5.74 1.53 -3.66
C ARG A 67 5.75 0.30 -2.78
N MET A 68 6.65 -0.63 -3.07
CA MET A 68 6.77 -1.87 -2.32
C MET A 68 8.22 -2.19 -1.98
N THR A 69 8.39 -3.09 -1.03
CA THR A 69 9.69 -3.66 -0.65
C THR A 69 9.63 -5.19 -0.73
N LEU A 70 10.74 -5.84 -0.42
CA LEU A 70 10.83 -7.30 -0.32
C LEU A 70 11.47 -7.71 1.01
N THR A 71 11.16 -8.92 1.42
CA THR A 71 11.75 -9.58 2.60
C THR A 71 13.25 -9.81 2.43
N ALA A 72 13.72 -10.05 1.20
CA ALA A 72 15.10 -10.33 0.88
C ALA A 72 15.60 -9.60 -0.39
N PRO A 73 16.66 -8.76 -0.30
CA PRO A 73 17.21 -8.02 -1.45
C PRO A 73 18.07 -8.86 -2.40
N ALA A 74 18.50 -10.05 -1.98
CA ALA A 74 19.50 -10.85 -2.70
C ALA A 74 18.92 -11.94 -3.62
N CYS A 75 17.60 -12.10 -3.66
CA CYS A 75 16.98 -13.18 -4.42
C CYS A 75 16.79 -12.77 -5.90
N PRO A 76 17.17 -13.58 -6.91
CA PRO A 76 16.95 -13.24 -8.32
C PRO A 76 15.46 -13.04 -8.67
N VAL A 77 14.55 -13.56 -7.85
CA VAL A 77 13.10 -13.34 -7.94
C VAL A 77 12.74 -11.87 -7.65
N ALA A 78 13.51 -11.16 -6.84
CA ALA A 78 13.27 -9.76 -6.50
C ALA A 78 13.25 -8.83 -7.72
N ALA A 79 13.99 -9.18 -8.77
CA ALA A 79 14.04 -8.39 -10.00
C ALA A 79 12.80 -8.57 -10.88
N THR A 80 12.13 -9.73 -10.81
CA THR A 80 10.96 -10.05 -11.65
C THR A 80 9.64 -9.92 -10.90
N PHE A 81 9.68 -9.93 -9.56
CA PHE A 81 8.49 -9.83 -8.73
C PHE A 81 7.71 -8.52 -8.88
N PRO A 82 8.36 -7.33 -8.92
CA PRO A 82 7.64 -6.07 -9.18
C PRO A 82 6.85 -6.10 -10.50
N ALA A 83 7.47 -6.63 -11.56
CA ALA A 83 6.81 -6.79 -12.85
C ALA A 83 5.59 -7.73 -12.76
N LYS A 84 5.69 -8.79 -11.95
CA LYS A 84 4.55 -9.68 -11.70
C LYS A 84 3.40 -8.98 -10.98
N VAL A 85 3.72 -8.15 -9.98
CA VAL A 85 2.74 -7.33 -9.26
C VAL A 85 2.08 -6.34 -10.22
N GLU A 86 2.86 -5.68 -11.09
CA GLU A 86 2.32 -4.79 -12.12
C GLU A 86 1.33 -5.51 -13.04
N GLU A 87 1.66 -6.71 -13.52
CA GLU A 87 0.76 -7.50 -14.37
C GLU A 87 -0.57 -7.79 -13.68
N VAL A 88 -0.54 -8.22 -12.43
CA VAL A 88 -1.75 -8.54 -11.65
C VAL A 88 -2.60 -7.29 -11.45
N VAL A 89 -1.98 -6.16 -11.12
CA VAL A 89 -2.68 -4.88 -10.92
C VAL A 89 -3.24 -4.34 -12.24
N ARG A 90 -2.55 -4.53 -13.36
CA ARG A 90 -3.06 -4.15 -14.70
C ARG A 90 -4.31 -4.93 -15.12
N GLN A 91 -4.56 -6.10 -14.55
CA GLN A 91 -5.76 -6.87 -14.83
C GLN A 91 -7.01 -6.36 -14.10
N VAL A 92 -6.84 -5.45 -13.13
CA VAL A 92 -7.95 -4.84 -12.40
C VAL A 92 -8.74 -3.91 -13.33
N ALA A 93 -10.07 -4.01 -13.27
CA ALA A 93 -10.95 -3.19 -14.09
C ALA A 93 -10.76 -1.70 -13.76
N GLY A 94 -10.52 -0.89 -14.80
CA GLY A 94 -10.30 0.55 -14.63
C GLY A 94 -8.83 0.95 -14.47
N VAL A 95 -7.90 0.00 -14.31
CA VAL A 95 -6.46 0.28 -14.38
C VAL A 95 -6.05 0.44 -15.84
N ARG A 96 -5.48 1.59 -16.18
CA ARG A 96 -4.88 1.87 -17.50
C ARG A 96 -3.37 1.77 -17.48
N GLU A 97 -2.76 2.13 -16.36
CA GLU A 97 -1.32 2.12 -16.15
C GLU A 97 -1.06 1.67 -14.72
N ALA A 98 -0.09 0.75 -14.56
CA ALA A 98 0.42 0.36 -13.25
C ALA A 98 1.93 0.49 -13.28
N LEU A 99 2.46 1.16 -12.26
CA LEU A 99 3.88 1.33 -12.01
C LEU A 99 4.17 0.83 -10.59
N VAL A 100 5.05 -0.16 -10.47
CA VAL A 100 5.53 -0.66 -9.19
C VAL A 100 6.98 -0.26 -9.01
N GLU A 101 7.23 0.56 -8.00
CA GLU A 101 8.55 0.97 -7.59
C GLU A 101 9.01 0.10 -6.41
N LEU A 102 10.15 -0.57 -6.60
CA LEU A 102 10.79 -1.34 -5.55
C LEU A 102 11.72 -0.44 -4.74
N VAL A 103 11.41 -0.27 -3.46
CA VAL A 103 12.19 0.52 -2.51
C VAL A 103 12.81 -0.38 -1.44
N TRP A 104 14.03 -0.06 -1.04
CA TRP A 104 14.78 -0.79 -0.02
C TRP A 104 14.85 -0.06 1.33
N GLU A 105 14.50 1.23 1.32
CA GLU A 105 14.50 2.07 2.51
C GLU A 105 13.09 2.62 2.79
N PRO A 106 12.56 2.44 4.02
CA PRO A 106 13.15 1.68 5.12
C PRO A 106 13.19 0.16 4.85
N PRO A 107 14.15 -0.59 5.44
CA PRO A 107 14.17 -2.04 5.32
C PRO A 107 12.93 -2.64 5.99
N TRP A 108 12.37 -3.67 5.37
CA TRP A 108 11.23 -4.38 5.95
C TRP A 108 11.61 -5.06 7.27
N SER A 109 10.67 -5.08 8.21
CA SER A 109 10.81 -5.83 9.46
C SER A 109 9.49 -6.48 9.84
N MET A 110 9.54 -7.56 10.61
CA MET A 110 8.35 -8.30 11.06
C MET A 110 7.34 -7.44 11.84
N GLY A 111 7.75 -6.29 12.38
CA GLY A 111 6.85 -5.32 13.01
C GLY A 111 5.91 -4.59 12.03
N MET A 112 6.14 -4.71 10.72
CA MET A 112 5.28 -4.15 9.67
C MET A 112 4.14 -5.10 9.26
N MET A 113 4.18 -6.37 9.70
CA MET A 113 3.11 -7.32 9.44
C MET A 113 1.82 -6.92 10.16
N SER A 114 0.68 -7.16 9.51
CA SER A 114 -0.63 -7.07 10.16
C SER A 114 -0.76 -8.08 11.32
N GLU A 115 -1.63 -7.79 12.30
CA GLU A 115 -1.89 -8.73 13.41
C GLU A 115 -2.35 -10.11 12.90
N ALA A 116 -3.15 -10.13 11.82
CA ALA A 116 -3.58 -11.37 11.17
C ALA A 116 -2.39 -12.19 10.65
N ALA A 117 -1.45 -11.55 9.94
CA ALA A 117 -0.25 -12.22 9.42
C ALA A 117 0.65 -12.76 10.54
N ARG A 118 0.76 -12.05 11.68
CA ARG A 118 1.54 -12.52 12.84
C ARG A 118 0.91 -13.74 13.51
N LEU A 119 -0.41 -13.79 13.57
CA LEU A 119 -1.17 -14.94 14.09
C LEU A 119 -0.99 -16.17 13.21
N GLU A 120 -1.10 -16.02 11.89
CA GLU A 120 -0.90 -17.10 10.91
C GLU A 120 0.51 -17.72 11.00
N LEU A 121 1.52 -16.91 11.31
CA LEU A 121 2.90 -17.35 11.48
C LEU A 121 3.23 -17.83 12.91
N GLY A 122 2.24 -17.86 13.82
CA GLY A 122 2.41 -18.33 15.19
C GLY A 122 3.32 -17.46 16.06
N MET A 123 3.46 -16.17 15.74
CA MET A 123 4.32 -15.23 16.45
C MET A 123 3.55 -14.49 17.54
N TYR A 124 3.53 -15.04 18.76
CA TYR A 124 2.92 -14.47 19.97
C TYR A 124 3.95 -14.12 21.04
#